data_AF-A0A8T4Q356-F1
#
_entry.id   AF-A0A8T4Q356-F1
#
_cell.length_a   1.000
_cell.length_b   1.000
_cell.length_c   1.000
_cell.angle_alpha   90.00
_cell.angle_beta   90.00
_cell.angle_gamma   90.00
#
_symmetry.space_group_name_H-M   'P 1'
#
loop_
_entity.id
_entity.type
_entity.pdbx_description
1 polymer ?
#
loop_
_entity_poly.entity_id
_entity_poly.type
_entity_poly.pdbx_seq_one_letter_code
_entity_poly.pdbx_strand_id
1 'polypeptide(L)' 'MRWFFGSVAGGVATLMMTLLASVMLIFLGLIYFFITLWIIKVSSGWLGYSLDGNWAVLSASLISSGTMIGSSLKK' A
#
# COMPACT_ATOMS: atom_id res chain seq x y z
N MET A 1 -6.26 -0.75 42.53
CA MET A 1 -6.97 -0.72 41.23
C MET A 1 -6.86 0.61 40.44
N ARG A 2 -6.03 1.60 40.82
CA ARG A 2 -5.89 2.88 40.09
C ARG A 2 -4.90 2.88 38.91
N TRP A 3 -4.11 1.82 38.74
CA TRP A 3 -3.09 1.72 37.66
C TRP A 3 -3.67 1.30 36.29
N PHE A 4 -4.82 0.61 36.26
CA PHE A 4 -5.45 0.16 35.00
C PHE A 4 -6.10 1.29 34.20
N PHE A 5 -6.78 2.23 34.86
CA PHE A 5 -7.55 3.28 34.17
C PHE A 5 -6.67 4.32 33.45
N GLY A 6 -5.47 4.62 33.97
CA GLY A 6 -4.51 5.49 33.28
C GLY A 6 -3.93 4.86 32.01
N SER A 7 -3.74 3.53 32.00
CA SER A 7 -3.28 2.79 30.81
C SER A 7 -4.34 2.71 29.73
N VAL A 8 -5.63 2.66 30.09
CA VAL A 8 -6.73 2.64 29.11
C VAL A 8 -6.83 3.98 28.36
N ALA A 9 -6.73 5.11 29.05
CA ALA A 9 -6.76 6.43 28.41
C ALA A 9 -5.55 6.64 27.46
N GLY A 10 -4.35 6.19 27.85
CA GLY A 10 -3.19 6.17 26.98
C GLY A 10 -3.35 5.23 25.79
N GLY A 11 -3.93 4.04 26.01
CA GLY A 11 -4.20 3.05 24.96
C GLY A 11 -5.16 3.57 23.89
N VAL A 12 -6.22 4.30 24.26
CA VAL A 12 -7.15 4.91 23.30
C VAL A 12 -6.44 5.94 22.41
N ALA A 13 -5.55 6.76 22.98
CA ALA A 13 -4.76 7.73 22.21
C ALA A 13 -3.81 7.04 21.21
N THR A 14 -3.15 5.95 21.62
CA THR A 14 -2.30 5.16 20.72
C THR A 14 -3.11 4.53 19.59
N LEU A 15 -4.29 3.96 19.88
CA LEU A 15 -5.16 3.38 18.87
C LEU A 15 -5.58 4.40 17.80
N MET A 16 -5.91 5.64 18.20
CA MET A 16 -6.22 6.72 17.25
C MET A 16 -5.04 7.05 16.34
N MET A 17 -3.81 7.07 16.87
CA MET A 17 -2.60 7.30 16.07
C MET A 17 -2.31 6.14 15.12
N THR A 18 -2.49 4.88 15.57
CA THR A 18 -2.32 3.71 14.69
C THR A 18 -3.35 3.70 13.58
N LEU A 19 -4.58 4.17 13.84
CA LEU A 19 -5.63 4.26 12.85
C LEU A 19 -5.28 5.29 11.76
N LEU A 20 -4.78 6.47 12.17
CA LEU A 20 -4.25 7.47 11.23
C LEU A 20 -3.09 6.92 10.40
N ALA A 21 -2.15 6.22 11.04
CA ALA A 21 -1.01 5.61 10.36
C ALA A 21 -1.45 4.55 9.35
N SER A 22 -2.45 3.73 9.69
CA SER A 22 -3.01 2.73 8.78
C SER A 22 -3.67 3.38 7.55
N VAL A 23 -4.43 4.45 7.75
CA VAL A 23 -5.00 5.22 6.63
C VAL A 23 -3.91 5.79 5.73
N MET A 24 -2.86 6.38 6.31
CA MET A 24 -1.67 6.85 5.57
C MET A 24 -1.00 5.73 4.76
N LEU A 25 -0.84 4.54 5.34
CA LEU A 25 -0.26 3.38 4.66
C LEU A 25 -1.13 2.92 3.49
N ILE A 26 -2.46 2.92 3.64
CA ILE A 26 -3.40 2.59 2.56
C ILE A 26 -3.26 3.59 1.41
N PHE A 27 -3.23 4.89 1.71
CA PHE A 27 -3.04 5.92 0.68
C PHE A 27 -1.71 5.78 -0.06
N LEU A 28 -0.62 5.54 0.67
CA LEU A 28 0.69 5.34 0.07
C LEU A 28 0.69 4.14 -0.88
N GLY A 29 0.05 3.04 -0.49
CA GLY A 29 -0.07 1.86 -1.34
C GLY A 29 -0.89 2.10 -2.59
N LEU A 30 -1.97 2.88 -2.49
CA LEU A 30 -2.80 3.25 -3.63
C LEU A 30 -2.04 4.09 -4.66
N ILE A 31 -1.25 5.06 -4.19
CA ILE A 31 -0.38 5.87 -5.05
C ILE A 31 0.62 4.98 -5.80
N TYR A 32 1.23 4.03 -5.09
CA TYR A 32 2.20 3.10 -5.68
C TYR A 32 1.58 2.25 -6.79
N PHE A 33 0.35 1.78 -6.57
CA PHE A 33 -0.41 1.02 -7.56
C PHE A 33 -0.70 1.85 -8.82
N PHE A 34 -1.13 3.11 -8.67
CA PHE A 34 -1.36 4.00 -9.82
C PHE A 34 -0.08 4.30 -10.62
N ILE A 35 1.03 4.54 -9.93
CA ILE A 35 2.33 4.74 -10.58
C ILE A 35 2.72 3.48 -11.37
N THR A 36 2.52 2.29 -10.79
CA THR A 36 2.82 1.01 -11.44
C THR A 36 1.96 0.80 -12.69
N LEU A 37 0.67 1.12 -12.64
CA LEU A 37 -0.21 1.10 -13.81
C LEU A 37 0.28 2.03 -14.92
N TRP A 38 0.71 3.23 -14.56
CA TRP A 38 1.24 4.19 -15.52
C TRP A 38 2.53 3.67 -16.18
N ILE A 39 3.43 3.08 -15.39
CA ILE A 39 4.65 2.44 -15.89
C ILE A 39 4.29 1.34 -16.90
N ILE A 40 3.39 0.42 -16.56
CA ILE A 40 3.00 -0.68 -17.44
C ILE A 40 2.41 -0.16 -18.75
N LYS A 41 1.56 0.87 -18.69
CA LYS A 41 0.97 1.49 -19.88
C LYS A 41 2.05 2.10 -20.78
N VAL A 42 2.98 2.87 -20.22
CA VAL A 42 4.09 3.47 -20.97
C VAL A 42 4.98 2.39 -21.58
N SER A 43 5.36 1.37 -20.79
CA SER A 43 6.18 0.25 -21.26
C SER A 43 5.53 -0.53 -22.39
N SER A 44 4.22 -0.80 -22.32
CA SER A 44 3.49 -1.50 -23.39
C SER A 44 3.46 -0.71 -24.71
N GLY A 45 3.29 0.61 -24.63
CA GLY A 45 3.33 1.49 -25.78
C GLY A 45 4.71 1.54 -26.45
N TRP A 46 5.78 1.50 -25.66
CA TRP A 46 7.16 1.45 -26.17
C TRP A 46 7.49 0.12 -26.85
N LEU A 47 6.86 -0.97 -26.41
CA LEU A 47 7.05 -2.31 -26.98
C LEU A 47 6.12 -2.61 -28.16
N GLY A 48 5.20 -1.69 -28.50
CA GLY A 48 4.27 -1.86 -29.62
C GLY A 48 3.18 -2.92 -29.40
N TYR A 49 2.96 -3.36 -28.16
CA TYR A 49 1.92 -4.34 -27.83
C TYR A 49 0.62 -3.65 -27.42
N SER A 50 -0.51 -4.14 -27.94
CA SER A 50 -1.83 -3.76 -27.45
C SER A 50 -2.10 -4.47 -26.13
N LEU A 51 -2.00 -3.72 -25.02
CA LEU A 51 -2.21 -4.26 -23.69
C LEU A 51 -3.67 -4.14 -23.29
N ASP A 52 -4.31 -5.27 -23.00
CA ASP A 52 -5.66 -5.29 -22.46
C ASP A 52 -5.68 -4.75 -21.02
N GLY A 53 -6.71 -3.97 -20.70
CA GLY A 53 -6.81 -3.26 -19.41
C GLY A 53 -6.85 -4.20 -18.21
N ASN A 54 -7.45 -5.38 -18.34
CA ASN A 54 -7.52 -6.35 -17.24
C ASN A 54 -6.14 -6.91 -16.91
N TRP A 55 -5.33 -7.18 -17.94
CA TRP A 55 -3.96 -7.64 -17.77
C TRP A 55 -3.03 -6.57 -17.20
N ALA A 56 -3.25 -5.30 -17.56
CA ALA A 56 -2.52 -4.17 -16.99
C ALA A 56 -2.77 -4.05 -15.48
N VAL A 57 -4.04 -4.12 -15.07
CA VAL A 57 -4.48 -4.03 -13.67
C VAL A 57 -3.98 -5.23 -12.86
N LEU A 58 -4.10 -6.44 -13.41
CA LEU A 58 -3.62 -7.66 -12.76
C LEU A 58 -2.11 -7.59 -12.53
N SER A 59 -1.34 -7.24 -13.55
CA SER A 59 0.12 -7.12 -13.44
C SER A 59 0.54 -6.04 -12.44
N ALA A 60 -0.12 -4.88 -12.47
CA ALA A 60 0.13 -3.81 -11.50
C ALA A 60 -0.16 -4.26 -10.06
N SER A 61 -1.21 -5.06 -9.85
CA SER A 61 -1.59 -5.54 -8.53
C SER A 61 -0.59 -6.53 -7.96
N LEU A 62 -0.06 -7.42 -8.81
CA LEU A 62 0.98 -8.38 -8.46
C LEU A 62 2.31 -7.68 -8.16
N ILE A 63 2.72 -6.74 -9.01
CA ILE A 63 3.97 -5.98 -8.79
C ILE A 63 3.86 -5.15 -7.50
N SER A 64 2.75 -4.43 -7.31
CA SER A 64 2.55 -3.60 -6.13
C SER A 64 2.45 -4.41 -4.83
N SER A 65 1.81 -5.57 -4.84
CA SER A 65 1.75 -6.44 -3.66
C SER A 65 3.12 -7.08 -3.37
N GLY A 66 3.82 -7.53 -4.42
CA GLY A 66 5.16 -8.10 -4.31
C GLY A 66 6.19 -7.10 -3.78
N THR A 67 6.16 -5.83 -4.21
CA THR A 67 7.08 -4.80 -3.72
C THR A 67 6.82 -4.48 -2.24
N MET A 68 5.56 -4.42 -1.80
CA MET A 68 5.21 -4.21 -0.39
C MET A 68 5.71 -5.36 0.49
N ILE A 69 5.40 -6.61 0.11
CA ILE A 69 5.85 -7.78 0.86
C ILE A 69 7.38 -7.87 0.85
N GLY A 70 8.01 -7.66 -0.31
CA GLY A 70 9.46 -7.66 -0.47
C GLY A 70 10.16 -6.60 0.36
N SER A 71 9.57 -5.40 0.48
CA SER A 71 10.13 -4.33 1.31
C SER A 71 10.18 -4.69 2.81
N SER A 72 9.26 -5.52 3.28
CA SER A 72 9.21 -5.99 4.67
C SER A 72 10.30 -7.03 5.02
N LEU A 73 10.89 -7.68 4.00
CA LEU A 73 11.92 -8.71 4.18
C LEU A 73 13.35 -8.14 4.26
N LYS A 74 13.50 -6.82 4.15
CA LYS A 74 14.80 -6.15 4.20
C LYS A 74 15.34 -6.19 5.63
N LYS A 75 16.40 -6.99 5.83
CA LYS A 75 17.11 -7.19 7.09
C LYS A 75 17.91 -5.95 7.50
#